data_AF-A0A7Y0ZX22-F1
#
_entry.id   AF-A0A7Y0ZX22-F1
#
_cell.length_a   1.000
_cell.length_b   1.000
_cell.length_c   1.000
_cell.angle_alpha   90.00
_cell.angle_beta   90.00
_cell.angle_gamma   90.00
#
_symmetry.space_group_name_H-M   'P 1'
#
loop_
_entity.id
_entity.type
_entity.pdbx_description
1 polymer ?
#
loop_
_entity_poly.entity_id
_entity_poly.type
_entity_poly.pdbx_seq_one_letter_code
_entity_poly.pdbx_strand_id
1 'polypeptide(L)' 'MTSSVLPRVLFDHGRHTLSVRNIEARLDVLAFEGHEHLSQPFTYRVEFTSTERDLAAETLLGQ' A
#
# COMPACT_ATOMS: atom_id res chain seq x y z
N MET A 1 -36.62 5.00 -1.20
CA MET A 1 -35.34 5.64 -0.80
C MET A 1 -34.21 4.83 -1.39
N THR A 2 -33.84 5.12 -2.64
CA THR A 2 -32.81 4.37 -3.37
C THR A 2 -31.45 5.00 -3.05
N SER A 3 -30.67 4.30 -2.23
CA SER A 3 -29.30 4.69 -1.87
C SER A 3 -28.45 4.77 -3.14
N SER A 4 -28.00 5.99 -3.48
CA SER A 4 -27.00 6.20 -4.52
C SER A 4 -25.66 5.74 -3.95
N VAL A 5 -25.26 4.51 -4.28
CA VAL A 5 -23.88 4.07 -4.07
C VAL A 5 -23.05 4.82 -5.10
N LEU A 6 -22.46 5.95 -4.70
CA LEU A 6 -21.45 6.61 -5.51
C LEU A 6 -20.35 5.58 -5.79
N PRO A 7 -19.92 5.42 -7.05
CA PRO A 7 -18.82 4.50 -7.37
C PRO A 7 -17.61 4.96 -6.55
N ARG A 8 -17.15 4.10 -5.65
CA ARG A 8 -15.93 4.34 -4.89
C ARG A 8 -14.81 4.46 -5.92
N VAL A 9 -14.25 5.64 -6.06
CA VAL A 9 -13.09 5.88 -6.92
C VAL A 9 -11.95 5.07 -6.32
N LEU A 10 -11.75 3.87 -6.85
CA LEU A 10 -10.60 3.03 -6.58
C LEU A 10 -9.50 3.54 -7.50
N PHE A 11 -8.51 4.21 -6.91
CA PHE A 11 -7.29 4.58 -7.61
C PHE A 11 -6.46 3.32 -7.79
N ASP A 12 -6.75 2.54 -8.82
CA ASP A 12 -5.88 1.45 -9.27
C ASP A 12 -4.74 2.08 -10.09
N HIS A 13 -3.63 2.34 -9.40
CA HIS A 13 -2.42 2.92 -9.98
C HIS A 13 -1.32 1.86 -10.12
N GLY A 14 -1.60 0.76 -10.83
CA GLY A 14 -0.59 0.10 -11.65
C GLY A 14 0.02 -1.22 -11.17
N ARG A 15 0.97 -1.73 -11.97
CA ARG A 15 1.59 -3.08 -11.94
C ARG A 15 2.22 -3.54 -10.62
N HIS A 16 2.36 -2.67 -9.63
CA HIS A 16 3.06 -2.95 -8.38
C HIS A 16 2.07 -3.22 -7.27
N THR A 17 2.19 -4.37 -6.61
CA THR A 17 1.40 -4.72 -5.44
C THR A 17 2.25 -4.58 -4.18
N LEU A 18 1.64 -4.15 -3.08
CA LEU A 18 2.24 -4.14 -1.76
C LEU A 18 1.42 -5.04 -0.84
N SER A 19 2.06 -6.04 -0.24
CA SER A 19 1.49 -6.85 0.82
C SER A 19 2.43 -6.83 2.03
N VAL A 20 1.84 -6.65 3.21
CA VAL A 20 2.55 -6.76 4.49
C VAL A 20 2.00 -7.99 5.20
N ARG A 21 2.89 -8.79 5.79
CA ARG A 21 2.49 -10.03 6.46
C ARG A 21 1.54 -9.70 7.62
N ASN A 22 0.52 -10.52 7.81
CA ASN A 22 -0.53 -10.37 8.84
C ASN A 22 -1.36 -9.07 8.73
N ILE A 23 -1.34 -8.41 7.57
CA ILE A 23 -2.15 -7.22 7.30
C ILE A 23 -3.08 -7.52 6.14
N GLU A 24 -4.38 -7.50 6.42
CA GLU A 24 -5.45 -7.66 5.42
C GLU A 24 -5.84 -6.33 4.76
N ALA A 25 -5.27 -5.22 5.25
CA ALA A 25 -5.54 -3.90 4.74
C ALA A 25 -5.25 -3.79 3.25
N ARG A 26 -6.16 -3.16 2.51
CA ARG A 26 -5.92 -2.85 1.10
C ARG A 26 -4.89 -1.72 1.00
N LEU A 27 -3.70 -2.01 0.46
CA LEU A 27 -2.62 -1.05 0.23
C LEU A 27 -2.45 -0.84 -1.28
N ASP A 28 -3.00 0.25 -1.81
CA ASP A 28 -2.94 0.60 -3.22
C ASP A 28 -1.69 1.48 -3.47
N VAL A 29 -0.71 0.97 -4.23
CA VAL A 29 0.56 1.67 -4.50
C VAL A 29 0.34 2.91 -5.36
N LEU A 30 0.88 4.05 -4.92
CA LEU A 30 0.90 5.31 -5.66
C LEU A 30 2.24 5.53 -6.38
N ALA A 31 3.34 5.28 -5.67
CA ALA A 31 4.69 5.46 -6.17
C ALA A 31 5.63 4.43 -5.56
N PHE A 32 6.64 4.03 -6.34
CA PHE A 32 7.65 3.05 -5.95
C PHE A 32 9.02 3.48 -6.47
N GLU A 33 10.01 3.51 -5.58
CA GLU A 33 11.41 3.78 -5.91
C GLU A 33 12.30 2.77 -5.21
N GLY A 34 13.21 2.14 -5.96
CA GLY A 34 14.11 1.11 -5.46
C GLY A 34 15.58 1.42 -5.72
N HIS A 35 16.40 1.23 -4.70
CA HIS A 35 17.85 1.33 -4.76
C HIS A 35 18.45 -0.04 -4.45
N GLU A 36 19.12 -0.63 -5.43
CA GLU A 36 19.69 -1.97 -5.36
C GLU A 36 21.11 -1.98 -5.93
N HIS A 37 22.04 -2.59 -5.19
CA HIS A 37 23.42 -2.77 -5.62
C HIS A 37 23.96 -4.12 -5.15
N LEU A 38 24.92 -4.67 -5.89
CA LEU A 38 25.59 -5.91 -5.50
C LEU A 38 26.29 -5.73 -4.14
N SER A 39 26.10 -6.71 -3.26
CA SER A 39 26.72 -6.74 -1.93
C SER A 39 26.39 -5.55 -1.03
N GLN A 40 25.27 -4.87 -1.28
CA GLN A 40 24.73 -3.81 -0.44
C GLN A 40 23.26 -4.11 -0.10
N PRO A 41 22.75 -3.66 1.06
CA PRO A 41 21.34 -3.72 1.36
C PRO A 41 20.52 -2.96 0.30
N PHE A 42 19.38 -3.52 -0.09
CA PHE A 42 18.41 -2.80 -0.91
C PHE A 42 17.62 -1.81 -0.05
N THR A 43 17.05 -0.79 -0.69
CA THR A 43 16.10 0.12 -0.04
C THR A 43 14.97 0.45 -1.00
N TYR A 44 13.73 0.27 -0.54
CA TYR A 44 12.53 0.62 -1.28
C TYR A 44 11.77 1.73 -0.57
N ARG A 45 11.37 2.76 -1.30
CA ARG A 45 10.40 3.76 -0.88
C ARG A 45 9.10 3.47 -1.61
N VAL A 46 8.06 3.17 -0.83
CA VAL A 46 6.72 2.87 -1.36
C VAL A 46 5.74 3.87 -0.75
N GLU A 47 5.09 4.64 -1.61
CA GLU A 47 3.97 5.49 -1.24
C GLU A 47 2.70 4.75 -1.62
N PHE A 48 1.74 4.65 -0.69
CA PHE A 48 0.50 3.93 -0.92
C PHE A 48 -0.68 4.67 -0.28
N THR A 49 -1.88 4.34 -0.76
CA THR A 49 -3.13 4.71 -0.10
C THR A 49 -3.78 3.47 0.49
N SER A 50 -4.54 3.68 1.57
CA SER A 50 -5.43 2.66 2.09
C SER A 50 -6.77 3.29 2.41
N THR A 51 -7.78 2.44 2.41
CA THR A 51 -9.12 2.85 2.82
C THR A 51 -9.36 2.64 4.30
N GLU A 52 -8.50 1.88 4.95
CA GLU A 52 -8.39 1.80 6.39
C GLU A 52 -7.56 2.99 6.88
N ARG A 53 -8.14 3.79 7.80
CA ARG A 53 -7.52 5.04 8.27
C ARG A 53 -6.70 4.87 9.55
N ASP A 54 -6.91 3.77 10.26
CA ASP A 54 -6.29 3.51 11.57
C ASP A 54 -5.28 2.36 11.46
N LEU A 55 -4.34 2.51 10.53
CA LEU A 55 -3.22 1.59 10.36
C LEU A 55 -2.12 1.97 11.35
N ALA A 56 -2.15 1.33 12.52
CA ALA A 56 -1.13 1.52 13.54
C ALA A 56 0.27 1.14 13.02
N ALA A 57 1.30 1.90 13.39
CA ALA A 57 2.65 1.68 12.86
C ALA A 57 3.19 0.30 13.26
N GLU A 58 2.82 -0.19 14.44
CA GLU A 58 3.24 -1.47 15.02
C GLU A 58 2.67 -2.67 14.25
N THR A 59 1.58 -2.48 13.50
CA THR A 59 1.03 -3.53 12.65
C THR A 59 1.74 -3.60 11.30
N LEU A 60 2.36 -2.51 10.84
CA LEU A 60 3.11 -2.46 9.58
C LEU A 60 4.61 -2.74 9.75
N LEU A 61 5.20 -2.33 10.87
CA LEU A 61 6.64 -2.42 11.11
C LEU A 61 7.02 -3.75 11.77
N GLY A 62 8.12 -4.36 11.31
CA GLY A 62 8.69 -5.58 11.92
C GLY A 62 7.93 -6.88 11.63
N GLN A 63 7.07 -6.89 10.61
CA GLN A 63 6.30 -8.07 10.15
C GLN A 63 7.15 -9.11 9.40
#